data_AF-A0A962MH82-F1
#
_entry.id   AF-A0A962MH82-F1
#
_cell.length_a   1.000
_cell.length_b   1.000
_cell.length_c   1.000
_cell.angle_alpha   90.00
_cell.angle_beta   90.00
_cell.angle_gamma   90.00
#
_symmetry.space_group_name_H-M   'P 1'
#
loop_
_entity.id
_entity.type
_entity.pdbx_description
1 polymer ?
#
loop_
_entity_poly.entity_id
_entity_poly.type
_entity_poly.pdbx_seq_one_letter_code
_entity_poly.pdbx_strand_id
1 'polypeptide(L)'
;MPWRTILQQQQRITTSRPGLQAIAYFFCYLIATSANPATAQSVTSGTDEPLAKDTLSFSVTGLDEPLKDNVEAFLQIVQLAESDQPLPGEARLRWLHEQADDDIQQALQPFGYYKPTIQSALEVTPEGWHAQYSVDPGPPLKIEQISVRVIGPGNEDKAFQRVLNNLPLHPGDVLEHLKYEEIKQKLQAIATERGYFDARFTSTQIRIDLEAYQAVIDLELTSGERYLYGPITFEQDTLRQEFL
;
A
#
# COMPACT_ATOMS: atom_id res chain seq x y z
N MET A 1 -1.99 17.02 28.36
CA MET A 1 -2.83 16.06 27.62
C MET A 1 -1.91 15.14 26.83
N PRO A 2 -2.15 13.82 26.79
CA PRO A 2 -1.26 12.86 26.15
C PRO A 2 -1.51 12.80 24.63
N TRP A 3 -0.51 13.23 23.86
CA TRP A 3 -0.46 13.05 22.41
C TRP A 3 -0.09 11.59 22.06
N ARG A 4 -0.61 11.06 20.94
CA ARG A 4 -0.14 9.81 20.34
C ARG A 4 0.71 10.14 19.11
N THR A 5 2.04 10.01 19.22
CA THR A 5 2.94 10.11 18.06
C THR A 5 3.04 8.76 17.39
N ILE A 6 2.64 8.67 16.12
CA ILE A 6 2.88 7.50 15.28
C ILE A 6 4.31 7.60 14.74
N LEU A 7 5.23 6.82 15.30
CA LEU A 7 6.58 6.64 14.76
C LEU A 7 6.59 5.44 13.80
N GLN A 8 6.46 5.68 12.49
CA GLN A 8 6.71 4.63 11.50
C GLN A 8 8.22 4.35 11.40
N GLN A 9 8.64 3.15 11.80
CA GLN A 9 9.93 2.59 11.43
C GLN A 9 9.83 1.82 10.12
N GLN A 10 10.83 2.01 9.24
CA GLN A 10 11.56 1.00 8.44
C GLN A 10 10.77 -0.27 7.99
N GLN A 11 10.87 -0.73 6.74
CA GLN A 11 12.12 -1.16 6.10
C GLN A 11 12.04 -1.16 4.57
N ARG A 12 13.19 -1.27 3.89
CA ARG A 12 13.27 -1.62 2.46
C ARG A 12 13.07 -3.12 2.28
N ILE A 13 12.22 -3.53 1.32
CA ILE A 13 12.23 -4.89 0.77
C ILE A 13 12.67 -4.80 -0.70
N THR A 14 13.79 -5.45 -1.01
CA THR A 14 14.29 -5.63 -2.38
C THR A 14 14.27 -7.12 -2.72
N THR A 15 13.39 -7.54 -3.62
CA THR A 15 13.34 -8.91 -4.15
C THR A 15 13.16 -8.87 -5.67
N SER A 16 14.02 -9.60 -6.38
CA SER A 16 14.02 -9.70 -7.84
C SER A 16 13.02 -10.75 -8.33
N ARG A 17 12.47 -10.54 -9.53
CA ARG A 17 11.72 -11.55 -10.29
C ARG A 17 12.62 -12.23 -11.32
N PRO A 18 12.69 -13.57 -11.34
CA PRO A 18 12.85 -14.34 -12.57
C PRO A 18 11.48 -14.84 -13.05
N GLY A 19 11.17 -14.70 -14.34
CA GLY A 19 9.96 -15.29 -14.94
C GLY A 19 10.16 -16.76 -15.30
N LEU A 20 9.07 -17.53 -15.34
CA LEU A 20 9.06 -18.88 -15.91
C LEU A 20 8.33 -18.91 -17.27
N GLN A 21 8.80 -19.79 -18.14
CA GLN A 21 8.26 -19.99 -19.50
C GLN A 21 7.31 -21.19 -19.54
N ALA A 22 6.33 -21.16 -20.46
CA ALA A 22 5.44 -22.29 -20.69
C ALA A 22 6.18 -23.47 -21.34
N ILE A 23 5.94 -24.69 -20.83
CA ILE A 23 6.32 -25.94 -21.49
C ILE A 23 5.10 -26.87 -21.45
N ALA A 24 4.65 -27.32 -22.62
CA ALA A 24 3.59 -28.30 -22.73
C ALA A 24 4.14 -29.73 -22.61
N TYR A 25 3.42 -30.60 -21.88
CA TYR A 25 3.65 -32.05 -21.93
C TYR A 25 2.37 -32.80 -22.27
N PHE A 26 2.41 -33.45 -23.41
CA PHE A 26 1.40 -34.33 -23.99
C PHE A 26 2.08 -35.69 -24.15
N PHE A 27 1.57 -36.80 -23.57
CA PHE A 27 1.83 -38.17 -24.04
C PHE A 27 1.07 -39.26 -23.21
N CYS A 28 0.27 -40.11 -23.90
CA CYS A 28 -0.02 -41.53 -23.59
C CYS A 28 -0.72 -41.93 -22.25
N TYR A 29 -1.31 -43.13 -22.08
CA TYR A 29 -1.30 -44.36 -22.91
C TYR A 29 -2.67 -45.13 -22.91
N LEU A 30 -2.73 -46.22 -23.69
CA LEU A 30 -3.79 -47.25 -23.82
C LEU A 30 -3.91 -48.14 -22.54
N ILE A 31 -4.93 -48.97 -22.23
CA ILE A 31 -6.09 -49.60 -22.92
C ILE A 31 -7.32 -49.63 -21.93
N ALA A 32 -8.45 -50.38 -21.97
CA ALA A 32 -8.98 -51.49 -22.81
C ALA A 32 -10.54 -51.66 -22.75
N THR A 33 -11.10 -52.08 -23.89
CA THR A 33 -12.11 -53.14 -24.13
C THR A 33 -13.37 -53.36 -23.25
N SER A 34 -14.53 -53.09 -23.88
CA SER A 34 -15.82 -53.86 -23.95
C SER A 34 -16.95 -53.80 -22.88
N ALA A 35 -18.16 -54.10 -23.40
CA ALA A 35 -19.46 -54.41 -22.78
C ALA A 35 -20.43 -53.26 -22.41
N ASN A 36 -21.66 -53.38 -22.92
CA ASN A 36 -22.85 -52.51 -22.77
C ASN A 36 -24.05 -53.30 -23.38
N PRO A 37 -25.35 -53.07 -23.05
CA PRO A 37 -25.96 -52.27 -21.99
C PRO A 37 -26.87 -53.07 -21.03
N ALA A 38 -27.39 -52.41 -19.97
CA ALA A 38 -28.60 -52.83 -19.25
C ALA A 38 -29.38 -51.59 -18.76
N THR A 39 -30.71 -51.69 -18.68
CA THR A 39 -31.60 -50.52 -18.61
C THR A 39 -32.01 -50.12 -17.18
N ALA A 40 -32.01 -48.81 -16.95
CA ALA A 40 -32.50 -48.02 -15.83
C ALA A 40 -33.45 -48.65 -14.78
N GLN A 41 -33.25 -48.23 -13.53
CA GLN A 41 -34.35 -47.81 -12.66
C GLN A 41 -33.97 -46.55 -11.88
N SER A 42 -34.88 -45.58 -11.85
CA SER A 42 -34.71 -44.28 -11.19
C SER A 42 -35.06 -44.36 -9.70
N VAL A 43 -34.13 -43.98 -8.83
CA VAL A 43 -34.42 -43.69 -7.42
C VAL A 43 -34.10 -42.23 -7.17
N THR A 44 -35.13 -41.44 -6.84
CA THR A 44 -34.96 -40.07 -6.34
C THR A 44 -34.44 -40.11 -4.91
N SER A 45 -33.12 -40.03 -4.77
CA SER A 45 -32.46 -39.59 -3.53
C SER A 45 -32.09 -38.12 -3.72
N GLY A 46 -32.43 -37.26 -2.76
CA GLY A 46 -32.08 -35.84 -2.84
C GLY A 46 -30.58 -35.65 -2.80
N THR A 47 -30.02 -34.99 -3.81
CA THR A 47 -28.63 -34.54 -3.77
C THR A 47 -28.55 -33.33 -2.83
N ASP A 48 -28.24 -33.59 -1.55
CA ASP A 48 -27.44 -32.62 -0.79
C ASP A 48 -26.07 -32.57 -1.48
N GLU A 49 -25.98 -31.76 -2.53
CA GLU A 49 -24.71 -31.44 -3.18
C GLU A 49 -23.90 -30.65 -2.14
N PRO A 50 -22.72 -31.13 -1.74
CA PRO A 50 -21.98 -30.51 -0.64
C PRO A 50 -21.56 -29.10 -1.07
N LEU A 51 -22.25 -28.09 -0.50
CA LEU A 51 -22.03 -26.65 -0.72
C LEU A 51 -20.53 -26.37 -0.84
N ALA A 52 -20.11 -25.74 -1.94
CA ALA A 52 -18.73 -25.70 -2.37
C ALA A 52 -17.89 -24.70 -1.55
N LYS A 53 -17.63 -25.04 -0.27
CA LYS A 53 -16.88 -24.25 0.72
C LYS A 53 -15.43 -23.93 0.34
N ASP A 54 -14.97 -24.41 -0.81
CA ASP A 54 -13.62 -24.25 -1.35
C ASP A 54 -13.46 -22.96 -2.19
N THR A 55 -14.55 -22.24 -2.48
CA THR A 55 -14.53 -20.93 -3.15
C THR A 55 -14.82 -19.79 -2.16
N LEU A 56 -14.14 -18.65 -2.36
CA LEU A 56 -14.32 -17.42 -1.59
C LEU A 56 -14.58 -16.27 -2.57
N SER A 57 -15.59 -15.46 -2.27
CA SER A 57 -15.95 -14.26 -3.03
C SER A 57 -16.11 -13.09 -2.08
N PHE A 58 -16.03 -11.85 -2.60
CA PHE A 58 -16.12 -10.65 -1.79
C PHE A 58 -16.91 -9.53 -2.48
N SER A 59 -17.31 -8.52 -1.72
CA SER A 59 -17.77 -7.24 -2.25
C SER A 59 -17.41 -6.08 -1.31
N VAL A 60 -16.87 -4.99 -1.88
CA VAL A 60 -16.62 -3.72 -1.18
C VAL A 60 -17.50 -2.64 -1.80
N THR A 61 -18.26 -1.92 -0.98
CA THR A 61 -19.24 -0.92 -1.40
C THR A 61 -19.17 0.36 -0.56
N GLY A 62 -19.61 1.50 -1.12
CA GLY A 62 -19.63 2.80 -0.45
C GLY A 62 -18.39 3.68 -0.64
N LEU A 63 -17.39 3.21 -1.39
CA LEU A 63 -16.12 3.90 -1.65
C LEU A 63 -15.94 4.23 -3.14
N ASP A 64 -15.37 5.41 -3.43
CA ASP A 64 -14.87 5.78 -4.75
C ASP A 64 -13.59 4.97 -5.09
N GLU A 65 -13.30 4.80 -6.39
CA GLU A 65 -12.23 3.92 -6.91
C GLU A 65 -10.88 4.04 -6.16
N PRO A 66 -10.29 5.23 -5.93
CA PRO A 66 -8.97 5.31 -5.26
C PRO A 66 -8.96 4.83 -3.81
N LEU A 67 -10.11 4.95 -3.11
CA LEU A 67 -10.27 4.46 -1.74
C LEU A 67 -10.57 2.95 -1.75
N LYS A 68 -11.41 2.51 -2.69
CA LYS A 68 -11.79 1.10 -2.87
C LYS A 68 -10.59 0.24 -3.23
N ASP A 69 -9.81 0.64 -4.23
CA ASP A 69 -8.62 -0.08 -4.69
C ASP A 69 -7.61 -0.27 -3.54
N ASN A 70 -7.40 0.75 -2.71
CA ASN A 70 -6.49 0.66 -1.56
C ASN A 70 -7.07 -0.19 -0.42
N VAL A 71 -8.39 -0.19 -0.20
CA VAL A 71 -9.06 -1.08 0.75
C VAL A 71 -8.95 -2.54 0.32
N GLU A 72 -9.22 -2.85 -0.95
CA GLU A 72 -9.12 -4.20 -1.51
C GLU A 72 -7.65 -4.69 -1.50
N ALA A 73 -6.69 -3.82 -1.79
CA ALA A 73 -5.26 -4.12 -1.68
C ALA A 73 -4.77 -4.35 -0.23
N PHE A 74 -5.42 -3.79 0.79
CA PHE A 74 -5.08 -4.02 2.21
C PHE A 74 -5.74 -5.28 2.77
N LEU A 75 -6.97 -5.59 2.37
CA LEU A 75 -7.77 -6.68 2.92
C LEU A 75 -7.14 -8.06 2.66
N GLN A 76 -6.55 -8.67 3.70
CA GLN A 76 -5.93 -10.00 3.61
C GLN A 76 -6.89 -11.10 3.13
N ILE A 77 -8.19 -10.94 3.40
CA ILE A 77 -9.26 -11.85 2.94
C ILE A 77 -9.59 -11.67 1.45
N VAL A 78 -9.40 -10.46 0.90
CA VAL A 78 -9.53 -10.19 -0.55
C VAL A 78 -8.31 -10.72 -1.28
N GLN A 79 -7.10 -10.44 -0.79
CA GLN A 79 -5.84 -11.01 -1.32
C GLN A 79 -5.88 -12.55 -1.39
N LEU A 80 -6.54 -13.20 -0.42
CA LEU A 80 -6.78 -14.65 -0.42
C LEU A 80 -7.77 -15.06 -1.52
N ALA A 81 -8.90 -14.37 -1.64
CA ALA A 81 -9.93 -14.64 -2.65
C ALA A 81 -9.43 -14.48 -4.09
N GLU A 82 -8.49 -13.56 -4.32
CA GLU A 82 -7.86 -13.31 -5.62
C GLU A 82 -6.65 -14.22 -5.90
N SER A 83 -6.30 -15.13 -5.00
CA SER A 83 -5.12 -16.01 -5.12
C SER A 83 -5.45 -17.42 -5.58
N ASP A 84 -4.56 -18.04 -6.36
CA ASP A 84 -4.61 -19.47 -6.72
C ASP A 84 -4.28 -20.41 -5.52
N GLN A 85 -4.56 -20.01 -4.28
CA GLN A 85 -4.27 -20.80 -3.08
C GLN A 85 -5.52 -21.51 -2.55
N PRO A 86 -5.43 -22.78 -2.12
CA PRO A 86 -6.54 -23.44 -1.43
C PRO A 86 -6.96 -22.66 -0.19
N LEU A 87 -8.28 -22.53 0.03
CA LEU A 87 -8.78 -21.82 1.21
C LEU A 87 -8.31 -22.50 2.51
N PRO A 88 -7.94 -21.71 3.53
CA PRO A 88 -7.63 -22.24 4.84
C PRO A 88 -8.93 -22.64 5.57
N GLY A 89 -8.82 -23.51 6.57
CA GLY A 89 -9.98 -23.96 7.35
C GLY A 89 -10.76 -22.81 7.99
N GLU A 90 -12.08 -23.00 8.17
CA GLU A 90 -13.07 -21.99 8.57
C GLU A 90 -12.62 -21.03 9.69
N ALA A 91 -11.94 -21.52 10.73
CA ALA A 91 -11.43 -20.68 11.82
C ALA A 91 -10.45 -19.58 11.37
N ARG A 92 -9.65 -19.83 10.32
CA ARG A 92 -8.75 -18.83 9.73
C ARG A 92 -9.49 -17.85 8.82
N LEU A 93 -10.51 -18.30 8.09
CA LEU A 93 -11.37 -17.40 7.31
C LEU A 93 -12.13 -16.42 8.22
N ARG A 94 -12.70 -16.92 9.33
CA ARG A 94 -13.35 -16.08 10.35
C ARG A 94 -12.36 -15.10 10.99
N TRP A 95 -11.17 -15.54 11.38
CA TRP A 95 -10.12 -14.63 11.86
C TRP A 95 -9.72 -13.56 10.83
N LEU A 96 -9.61 -13.92 9.55
CA LEU A 96 -9.29 -12.96 8.48
C LEU A 96 -10.40 -11.91 8.31
N HIS A 97 -11.66 -12.30 8.50
CA HIS A 97 -12.79 -11.38 8.52
C HIS A 97 -12.84 -10.51 9.79
N GLU A 98 -12.52 -11.06 10.96
CA GLU A 98 -12.37 -10.33 12.23
C GLU A 98 -11.23 -9.30 12.22
N GLN A 99 -10.34 -9.32 11.22
CA GLN A 99 -9.31 -8.30 10.99
C GLN A 99 -9.68 -7.32 9.86
N ALA A 100 -10.72 -7.59 9.08
CA ALA A 100 -11.09 -6.77 7.93
C ALA A 100 -11.47 -5.33 8.33
N ASP A 101 -12.18 -5.14 9.44
CA ASP A 101 -12.55 -3.81 9.95
C ASP A 101 -11.33 -2.95 10.32
N ASP A 102 -10.26 -3.57 10.85
CA ASP A 102 -9.00 -2.88 11.16
C ASP A 102 -8.13 -2.66 9.90
N ASP A 103 -8.14 -3.59 8.94
CA ASP A 103 -7.48 -3.44 7.63
C ASP A 103 -8.13 -2.29 6.83
N ILE A 104 -9.47 -2.22 6.76
CA ILE A 104 -10.23 -1.13 6.11
C ILE A 104 -9.95 0.22 6.80
N GLN A 105 -9.99 0.26 8.14
CA GLN A 105 -9.66 1.48 8.88
C GLN A 105 -8.24 1.97 8.59
N GLN A 106 -7.26 1.07 8.43
CA GLN A 106 -5.88 1.46 8.07
C GLN A 106 -5.77 1.91 6.62
N ALA A 107 -6.44 1.24 5.69
CA ALA A 107 -6.44 1.56 4.27
C ALA A 107 -7.05 2.94 3.92
N LEU A 108 -7.93 3.47 4.77
CA LEU A 108 -8.58 4.77 4.57
C LEU A 108 -7.79 5.96 5.15
N GLN A 109 -6.84 5.72 6.07
CA GLN A 109 -6.01 6.77 6.68
C GLN A 109 -5.13 7.56 5.69
N PRO A 110 -4.50 6.95 4.66
CA PRO A 110 -3.71 7.67 3.66
C PRO A 110 -4.47 8.78 2.92
N PHE A 111 -5.80 8.66 2.84
CA PHE A 111 -6.72 9.59 2.17
C PHE A 111 -7.40 10.56 3.15
N GLY A 112 -7.03 10.52 4.44
CA GLY A 112 -7.52 11.45 5.46
C GLY A 112 -8.79 10.99 6.18
N TYR A 113 -9.25 9.76 6.01
CA TYR A 113 -10.46 9.27 6.66
C TYR A 113 -10.12 8.46 7.92
N TYR A 114 -10.52 8.98 9.09
CA TYR A 114 -10.15 8.46 10.42
C TYR A 114 -11.34 8.03 11.28
N LYS A 115 -12.57 8.18 10.78
CA LYS A 115 -13.82 7.74 11.43
C LYS A 115 -14.78 7.09 10.41
N PRO A 116 -14.35 6.06 9.65
CA PRO A 116 -15.26 5.34 8.78
C PRO A 116 -16.31 4.58 9.60
N THR A 117 -17.48 4.34 9.02
CA THR A 117 -18.47 3.40 9.53
C THR A 117 -18.47 2.17 8.64
N ILE A 118 -18.16 1.01 9.21
CA ILE A 118 -18.00 -0.26 8.50
C ILE A 118 -19.16 -1.19 8.90
N GLN A 119 -19.69 -1.90 7.91
CA GLN A 119 -20.68 -2.96 8.08
C GLN A 119 -20.14 -4.20 7.36
N SER A 120 -19.68 -5.17 8.14
CA SER A 120 -19.00 -6.38 7.67
C SER A 120 -19.84 -7.63 7.93
N ALA A 121 -19.86 -8.56 6.97
CA ALA A 121 -20.49 -9.87 7.11
C ALA A 121 -19.72 -10.97 6.36
N LEU A 122 -19.69 -12.18 6.92
CA LEU A 122 -19.12 -13.38 6.29
C LEU A 122 -20.15 -14.51 6.31
N GLU A 123 -20.68 -14.83 5.14
CA GLU A 123 -21.77 -15.78 4.94
C GLU A 123 -21.30 -17.01 4.16
N VAL A 124 -22.08 -18.10 4.25
CA VAL A 124 -21.90 -19.31 3.44
C VAL A 124 -23.07 -19.43 2.48
N THR A 125 -22.80 -19.33 1.19
CA THR A 125 -23.75 -19.42 0.09
C THR A 125 -23.62 -20.78 -0.61
N PRO A 126 -24.50 -21.15 -1.57
CA PRO A 126 -24.30 -22.33 -2.42
C PRO A 126 -22.95 -22.35 -3.16
N GLU A 127 -22.46 -21.17 -3.53
CA GLU A 127 -21.22 -20.92 -4.27
C GLU A 127 -19.96 -20.91 -3.39
N GLY A 128 -20.08 -21.02 -2.06
CA GLY A 128 -18.97 -21.01 -1.12
C GLY A 128 -19.06 -19.92 -0.06
N TRP A 129 -17.94 -19.30 0.29
CA TRP A 129 -17.90 -18.18 1.24
C TRP A 129 -18.12 -16.84 0.53
N HIS A 130 -18.88 -15.93 1.15
CA HIS A 130 -19.05 -14.56 0.67
C HIS A 130 -18.76 -13.54 1.78
N ALA A 131 -17.79 -12.66 1.54
CA ALA A 131 -17.36 -11.60 2.46
C ALA A 131 -17.84 -10.23 1.98
N GLN A 132 -18.77 -9.63 2.71
CA GLN A 132 -19.41 -8.35 2.35
C GLN A 132 -18.88 -7.22 3.24
N TYR A 133 -18.52 -6.10 2.62
CA TYR A 133 -18.09 -4.87 3.30
C TYR A 133 -18.82 -3.67 2.71
N SER A 134 -19.65 -3.02 3.52
CA SER A 134 -20.22 -1.71 3.20
C SER A 134 -19.58 -0.65 4.09
N VAL A 135 -19.00 0.38 3.47
CA VAL A 135 -18.10 1.33 4.14
C VAL A 135 -18.51 2.75 3.78
N ASP A 136 -18.95 3.51 4.78
CA ASP A 136 -18.99 4.97 4.71
C ASP A 136 -17.62 5.49 5.20
N PRO A 137 -16.82 6.19 4.38
CA PRO A 137 -15.52 6.70 4.80
C PRO A 137 -15.66 7.84 5.84
N GLY A 138 -16.84 8.44 5.98
CA GLY A 138 -17.11 9.53 6.90
C GLY A 138 -16.53 10.87 6.44
N PRO A 139 -16.45 11.87 7.33
CA PRO A 139 -15.88 13.17 6.99
C PRO A 139 -14.35 13.07 6.76
N PRO A 140 -13.79 13.73 5.73
CA PRO A 140 -12.34 13.82 5.55
C PRO A 140 -11.72 14.74 6.61
N LEU A 141 -10.62 14.29 7.22
CA LEU A 141 -9.85 15.03 8.21
C LEU A 141 -8.99 16.10 7.53
N LYS A 142 -8.99 17.32 8.08
CA LYS A 142 -8.35 18.49 7.47
C LYS A 142 -7.03 18.85 8.15
N ILE A 143 -6.14 19.48 7.38
CA ILE A 143 -4.90 20.07 7.88
C ILE A 143 -5.24 21.43 8.53
N GLU A 144 -4.99 21.57 9.83
CA GLU A 144 -5.07 22.85 10.54
C GLU A 144 -3.78 23.66 10.36
N GLN A 145 -2.63 22.97 10.41
CA GLN A 145 -1.32 23.61 10.24
C GLN A 145 -0.33 22.68 9.53
N ILE A 146 0.46 23.25 8.61
CA ILE A 146 1.62 22.60 8.02
C ILE A 146 2.86 23.50 8.19
N SER A 147 3.96 22.91 8.64
CA SER A 147 5.27 23.54 8.70
C SER A 147 6.31 22.63 8.04
N VAL A 148 6.85 23.06 6.91
CA VAL A 148 7.99 22.41 6.23
C VAL A 148 9.20 23.35 6.33
N ARG A 149 10.33 22.84 6.84
CA ARG A 149 11.56 23.63 7.06
C ARG A 149 12.79 22.93 6.49
N VAL A 150 13.73 23.72 5.96
CA VAL A 150 15.10 23.29 5.67
C VAL A 150 16.04 24.08 6.57
N ILE A 151 16.96 23.39 7.23
CA ILE A 151 17.88 23.95 8.24
C ILE A 151 19.33 23.76 7.77
N GLY A 152 20.15 24.82 7.90
CA GLY A 152 21.51 24.86 7.37
C GLY A 152 21.60 25.49 5.98
N PRO A 153 22.77 25.42 5.32
CA PRO A 153 23.05 26.09 4.03
C PRO A 153 22.03 25.84 2.92
N GLY A 154 21.42 24.64 2.89
CA GLY A 154 20.37 24.30 1.91
C GLY A 154 19.14 25.22 1.97
N ASN A 155 18.90 25.92 3.08
CA ASN A 155 17.81 26.90 3.18
C ASN A 155 17.98 28.07 2.20
N GLU A 156 19.21 28.45 1.85
CA GLU A 156 19.48 29.52 0.87
C GLU A 156 19.46 29.02 -0.58
N ASP A 157 19.35 27.70 -0.80
CA ASP A 157 19.32 27.14 -2.14
C ASP A 157 17.97 27.38 -2.83
N LYS A 158 18.01 28.03 -3.99
CA LYS A 158 16.85 28.28 -4.85
C LYS A 158 16.11 27.01 -5.27
N ALA A 159 16.75 25.83 -5.22
CA ALA A 159 16.07 24.56 -5.45
C ALA A 159 15.12 24.20 -4.30
N PHE A 160 15.62 24.19 -3.05
CA PHE A 160 14.81 23.96 -1.85
C PHE A 160 13.71 25.02 -1.69
N GLN A 161 14.05 26.29 -1.88
CA GLN A 161 13.09 27.40 -1.80
C GLN A 161 11.92 27.28 -2.80
N ARG A 162 12.11 26.68 -3.99
CA ARG A 162 10.98 26.43 -4.90
C ARG A 162 9.97 25.45 -4.31
N VAL A 163 10.41 24.41 -3.63
CA VAL A 163 9.50 23.43 -2.99
C VAL A 163 8.80 24.05 -1.79
N LEU A 164 9.54 24.77 -0.94
CA LEU A 164 8.96 25.43 0.25
C LEU A 164 7.90 26.48 -0.11
N ASN A 165 8.04 27.16 -1.26
CA ASN A 165 7.06 28.14 -1.74
C ASN A 165 5.94 27.53 -2.63
N ASN A 166 5.98 26.22 -2.92
CA ASN A 166 4.99 25.52 -3.76
C ASN A 166 4.70 24.12 -3.19
N LEU A 167 4.25 24.06 -1.94
CA LEU A 167 3.84 22.81 -1.30
C LEU A 167 2.52 22.30 -1.90
N PRO A 168 2.32 20.97 -2.03
CA PRO A 168 1.05 20.38 -2.48
C PRO A 168 -0.03 20.32 -1.38
N LEU A 169 0.23 20.83 -0.17
CA LEU A 169 -0.65 20.78 1.00
C LEU A 169 -0.63 22.13 1.75
N HIS A 170 -1.81 22.60 2.15
CA HIS A 170 -2.03 23.86 2.84
C HIS A 170 -3.02 23.68 4.02
N PRO A 171 -3.09 24.64 4.96
CA PRO A 171 -4.19 24.70 5.92
C PRO A 171 -5.56 24.75 5.23
N GLY A 172 -6.49 23.91 5.68
CA GLY A 172 -7.84 23.74 5.12
C GLY A 172 -7.98 22.60 4.11
N ASP A 173 -6.88 22.10 3.54
CA ASP A 173 -6.85 20.93 2.65
C ASP A 173 -7.17 19.63 3.42
N VAL A 174 -7.57 18.57 2.70
CA VAL A 174 -7.68 17.21 3.24
C VAL A 174 -6.29 16.63 3.49
N LEU A 175 -6.13 15.84 4.56
CA LEU A 175 -4.87 15.16 4.84
C LEU A 175 -4.64 14.00 3.85
N GLU A 176 -3.79 14.22 2.85
CA GLU A 176 -3.34 13.18 1.92
C GLU A 176 -1.87 12.80 2.20
N HIS A 177 -1.64 11.56 2.63
CA HIS A 177 -0.30 11.08 3.01
C HIS A 177 0.64 11.00 1.81
N LEU A 178 0.11 10.68 0.62
CA LEU A 178 0.89 10.65 -0.62
C LEU A 178 1.54 12.01 -0.91
N LYS A 179 0.80 13.12 -0.75
CA LYS A 179 1.32 14.47 -0.94
C LYS A 179 2.36 14.86 0.12
N TYR A 180 2.25 14.36 1.35
CA TYR A 180 3.27 14.52 2.39
C TYR A 180 4.56 13.75 2.05
N GLU A 181 4.45 12.51 1.59
CA GLU A 181 5.60 11.72 1.13
C GLU A 181 6.24 12.31 -0.14
N GLU A 182 5.46 12.89 -1.06
CA GLU A 182 5.98 13.67 -2.18
C GLU A 182 6.86 14.83 -1.74
N ILE A 183 6.48 15.58 -0.69
CA ILE A 183 7.32 16.67 -0.15
C ILE A 183 8.66 16.09 0.34
N LYS A 184 8.62 15.00 1.12
CA LYS A 184 9.84 14.33 1.61
C LYS A 184 10.75 13.88 0.47
N GLN A 185 10.19 13.22 -0.54
CA GLN A 185 10.93 12.73 -1.71
C GLN A 185 11.54 13.88 -2.52
N LYS A 186 10.78 14.96 -2.78
CA LYS A 186 11.27 16.15 -3.51
C LYS A 186 12.42 16.83 -2.76
N LEU A 187 12.31 16.99 -1.44
CA LEU A 187 13.39 17.54 -0.62
C LEU A 187 14.65 16.65 -0.64
N GLN A 188 14.51 15.34 -0.54
CA GLN A 188 15.65 14.40 -0.55
C GLN A 188 16.30 14.26 -1.94
N ALA A 189 15.51 14.34 -3.02
CA ALA A 189 16.03 14.42 -4.38
C ALA A 189 16.88 15.69 -4.57
N ILE A 190 16.34 16.86 -4.20
CA ILE A 190 17.06 18.14 -4.25
C ILE A 190 18.35 18.10 -3.42
N ALA A 191 18.33 17.52 -2.23
CA ALA A 191 19.55 17.34 -1.43
C ALA A 191 20.64 16.59 -2.23
N THR A 192 20.26 15.47 -2.84
CA THR A 192 21.15 14.60 -3.63
C THR A 192 21.67 15.30 -4.88
N GLU A 193 20.77 15.89 -5.69
CA GLU A 193 21.09 16.61 -6.93
C GLU A 193 22.00 17.82 -6.72
N ARG A 194 21.91 18.47 -5.55
CA ARG A 194 22.65 19.70 -5.24
C ARG A 194 23.96 19.44 -4.49
N GLY A 195 24.18 18.23 -3.96
CA GLY A 195 25.40 17.85 -3.25
C GLY A 195 25.34 18.00 -1.72
N TYR A 196 24.14 18.05 -1.13
CA TYR A 196 23.94 18.03 0.33
C TYR A 196 23.85 16.58 0.81
N PHE A 197 24.96 15.83 0.78
CA PHE A 197 24.95 14.38 1.03
C PHE A 197 24.72 14.01 2.50
N ASP A 198 24.98 14.93 3.44
CA ASP A 198 24.64 14.79 4.87
C ASP A 198 23.15 15.07 5.18
N ALA A 199 22.34 15.42 4.18
CA ALA A 199 20.98 15.86 4.38
C ALA A 199 20.09 14.76 4.98
N ARG A 200 19.41 15.09 6.08
CA ARG A 200 18.57 14.16 6.83
C ARG A 200 17.40 14.86 7.49
N PHE A 201 16.29 14.15 7.61
CA PHE A 201 15.15 14.66 8.35
C PHE A 201 15.43 14.63 9.86
N THR A 202 15.19 15.75 10.53
CA THR A 202 15.22 15.91 11.99
C THR A 202 13.82 15.86 12.60
N SER A 203 12.78 16.17 11.82
CA SER A 203 11.37 15.90 12.15
C SER A 203 10.63 15.37 10.93
N THR A 204 9.83 14.33 11.12
CA THR A 204 8.83 13.80 10.18
C THR A 204 7.60 13.42 10.99
N GLN A 205 6.68 14.35 11.22
CA GLN A 205 5.50 14.11 12.06
C GLN A 205 4.22 14.58 11.37
N ILE A 206 3.21 13.70 11.38
CA ILE A 206 1.80 14.06 11.22
C ILE A 206 1.16 13.81 12.59
N ARG A 207 0.64 14.87 13.22
CA ARG A 207 -0.01 14.85 14.53
C ARG A 207 -1.50 14.96 14.32
N ILE A 208 -2.27 13.95 14.71
CA ILE A 208 -3.70 13.85 14.46
C ILE A 208 -4.45 14.04 15.78
N ASP A 209 -5.37 15.00 15.80
CA ASP A 209 -6.33 15.21 16.88
C ASP A 209 -7.68 14.66 16.43
N LEU A 210 -8.18 13.62 17.10
CA LEU A 210 -9.46 12.99 16.78
C LEU A 210 -10.66 13.62 17.53
N GLU A 211 -10.41 14.50 18.51
CA GLU A 211 -11.44 15.25 19.22
C GLU A 211 -11.81 16.51 18.43
N ALA A 212 -10.81 17.29 18.04
CA ALA A 212 -10.97 18.42 17.11
C ALA A 212 -11.08 17.99 15.63
N TYR A 213 -10.72 16.74 15.30
CA TYR A 213 -10.76 16.13 13.97
C TYR A 213 -9.92 16.87 12.90
N GLN A 214 -8.64 17.09 13.24
CA GLN A 214 -7.70 17.90 12.46
C GLN A 214 -6.26 17.35 12.55
N ALA A 215 -5.42 17.72 11.57
CA ALA A 215 -4.01 17.35 11.50
C ALA A 215 -3.07 18.55 11.59
N VAL A 216 -1.92 18.34 12.22
CA VAL A 216 -0.76 19.25 12.18
C VAL A 216 0.45 18.50 11.62
N ILE A 217 1.09 19.06 10.59
CA ILE A 217 2.24 18.47 9.90
C ILE A 217 3.51 19.24 10.26
N ASP A 218 4.52 18.55 10.80
CA ASP A 218 5.83 19.10 11.17
C ASP A 218 6.97 18.33 10.48
N LEU A 219 7.47 18.90 9.39
CA LEU A 219 8.54 18.33 8.56
C LEU A 219 9.78 19.23 8.59
N GLU A 220 10.93 18.66 8.92
CA GLU A 220 12.20 19.39 9.01
C GLU A 220 13.36 18.58 8.46
N LEU A 221 14.08 19.15 7.49
CA LEU A 221 15.30 18.60 6.90
C LEU A 221 16.50 19.46 7.32
N THR A 222 17.47 18.88 8.03
CA THR A 222 18.81 19.49 8.13
C THR A 222 19.58 19.14 6.86
N SER A 223 20.08 20.15 6.11
CA SER A 223 20.81 19.91 4.85
C SER A 223 22.23 19.38 5.05
N GLY A 224 22.89 19.78 6.15
CA GLY A 224 24.35 19.72 6.21
C GLY A 224 25.01 20.69 5.21
N GLU A 225 26.32 20.55 5.04
CA GLU A 225 27.11 21.38 4.12
C GLU A 225 26.96 20.92 2.66
N ARG A 226 27.25 21.83 1.72
CA ARG A 226 27.27 21.52 0.30
C ARG A 226 28.63 20.96 -0.10
N TYR A 227 28.67 19.70 -0.52
CA TYR A 227 29.88 19.07 -1.02
C TYR A 227 30.34 19.75 -2.32
N LEU A 228 31.64 19.95 -2.42
CA LEU A 228 32.35 20.43 -3.60
C LEU A 228 33.27 19.31 -4.11
N TYR A 229 33.56 19.30 -5.41
CA TYR A 229 34.57 18.41 -5.95
C TYR A 229 35.95 18.77 -5.39
N GLY A 230 36.65 17.77 -4.86
CA GLY A 230 38.07 17.88 -4.54
C GLY A 230 38.95 17.82 -5.81
N PRO A 231 40.27 17.69 -5.66
CA PRO A 231 41.17 17.45 -6.79
C PRO A 231 40.72 16.25 -7.61
N ILE A 232 40.60 16.43 -8.94
CA ILE A 232 40.26 15.36 -9.86
C ILE A 232 41.57 14.69 -10.30
N THR A 233 41.70 13.40 -10.03
CA THR A 233 42.83 12.58 -10.50
C THR A 233 42.38 11.76 -11.69
N PHE A 234 43.09 11.89 -12.82
CA PHE A 234 42.89 11.08 -14.01
C PHE A 234 43.98 10.00 -14.10
N GLU A 235 43.59 8.73 -14.02
CA GLU A 235 44.48 7.59 -14.26
C GLU A 235 44.24 7.05 -15.68
N GLN A 236 45.10 7.42 -16.64
CA GLN A 236 45.00 6.94 -18.03
C GLN A 236 46.35 6.96 -18.77
N ASP A 237 46.73 5.84 -19.39
CA ASP A 237 48.00 5.67 -20.12
C ASP A 237 48.00 6.21 -21.57
N THR A 238 46.91 6.81 -22.05
CA THR A 238 46.66 7.00 -23.51
C THR A 238 46.63 8.45 -24.01
N LEU A 239 46.47 9.44 -23.13
CA LEU A 239 46.34 10.85 -23.51
C LEU A 239 47.45 11.69 -22.89
N ARG A 240 47.90 12.73 -23.60
CA ARG A 240 48.89 13.66 -23.04
C ARG A 240 48.23 14.55 -21.98
N GLN A 241 48.98 14.79 -20.91
CA GLN A 241 48.54 15.49 -19.69
C GLN A 241 48.19 16.99 -19.90
N GLU A 242 48.27 17.48 -21.13
CA GLU A 242 47.80 18.80 -21.60
C GLU A 242 46.32 18.81 -22.02
N PHE A 243 45.67 17.64 -22.06
CA PHE A 243 44.26 17.44 -22.42
C PHE A 243 43.42 16.83 -21.27
N LEU A 244 43.92 16.93 -20.03
CA LEU A 244 43.30 16.43 -18.79
C LEU A 244 43.13 17.60 -17.80
#